data_AF-A0A183HCB6-F1
#
_entry.id   AF-A0A183HCB6-F1
#
_cell.length_a   1.000
_cell.length_b   1.000
_cell.length_c   1.000
_cell.angle_alpha   90.00
_cell.angle_beta   90.00
_cell.angle_gamma   90.00
#
_symmetry.space_group_name_H-M   'P 1'
#
loop_
_entity.id
_entity.type
_entity.pdbx_description
1 polymer ?
#
loop_
_entity_poly.entity_id
_entity_poly.type
_entity_poly.pdbx_seq_one_letter_code
_entity_poly.pdbx_strand_id
1 'polypeptide(L)'
;MQSGKFDHSNRLFHSIAEAWESCQRDSHDVKELIPELYYMPEMLLNTNGYDLGKRDDGSAVGDVILPPWAKSVEHFIVLHRQALESDLVSCQMNQWIDLIFGYKQKGPEAVRATNVFYYLTYEGALDLNSIDNAAMREGLEQQMISFGQTPAQLMTEPHPPRHSIMTISPMMFQSCRDDLCMLMKFISNSSVVHISANTFAQLTHPTVISITNNLIFALNRWNTNYTGTSSASISNTIGSQNNENNADALGNTVANLPLTVDPLLAAGNPSQPLPRRHLGESFDQRLKIRWNNFVTTVESRAIIACGYPDYSFRVIDTDTAKVRQVIYGHCDVVTCLARSESNLFSDCYIASGSLDCTVVLWHWNAQTQSIAGEYNVLV
;
A
#
# COMPACT_ATOMS: atom_id res chain seq x y z
N MET A 1 35.10 -34.01 19.25
CA MET A 1 33.82 -34.61 18.82
C MET A 1 33.95 -35.57 17.63
N GLN A 2 34.84 -35.36 16.64
CA GLN A 2 34.97 -36.28 15.48
C GLN A 2 36.36 -36.92 15.31
N SER A 3 37.06 -37.20 16.41
CA SER A 3 38.35 -37.94 16.37
C SER A 3 39.41 -37.38 15.40
N GLY A 4 39.40 -36.06 15.17
CA GLY A 4 40.39 -35.36 14.33
C GLY A 4 40.14 -35.44 12.82
N LYS A 5 38.98 -35.92 12.36
CA LYS A 5 38.58 -35.94 10.94
C LYS A 5 37.20 -35.33 10.74
N PHE A 6 36.89 -34.92 9.51
CA PHE A 6 35.53 -34.55 9.12
C PHE A 6 34.60 -35.77 9.10
N ASP A 7 33.30 -35.51 9.24
CA ASP A 7 32.28 -36.55 9.13
C ASP A 7 32.20 -37.13 7.71
N HIS A 8 31.45 -38.23 7.56
CA HIS A 8 31.16 -38.82 6.27
C HIS A 8 30.56 -37.78 5.32
N SER A 9 31.09 -37.68 4.09
CA SER A 9 30.73 -36.62 3.13
C SER A 9 29.23 -36.51 2.83
N ASN A 10 28.48 -37.62 2.88
CA ASN A 10 27.03 -37.61 2.70
C ASN A 10 26.22 -37.00 3.86
N ARG A 11 26.82 -36.88 5.05
CA ARG A 11 26.19 -36.29 6.25
C ARG A 11 26.61 -34.85 6.49
N LEU A 12 27.62 -34.36 5.76
CA LEU A 12 28.05 -32.98 5.85
C LEU A 12 26.98 -32.05 5.27
N PHE A 13 26.85 -30.88 5.89
CA PHE A 13 26.02 -29.82 5.35
C PHE A 13 26.62 -29.30 4.05
N HIS A 14 25.95 -29.57 2.93
CA HIS A 14 26.46 -29.24 1.60
C HIS A 14 25.43 -28.53 0.71
N SER A 15 24.15 -28.52 1.05
CA SER A 15 23.08 -27.93 0.24
C SER A 15 21.95 -27.38 1.11
N ILE A 16 21.54 -26.14 0.85
CA ILE A 16 20.39 -25.52 1.54
C ILE A 16 19.10 -26.29 1.20
N ALA A 17 18.93 -26.69 -0.06
CA ALA A 17 17.73 -27.36 -0.52
C ALA A 17 17.60 -28.77 0.08
N GLU A 18 18.68 -29.54 0.11
CA GLU A 18 18.66 -30.88 0.71
C GLU A 18 18.47 -30.81 2.23
N ALA A 19 19.10 -29.85 2.91
CA ALA A 19 18.90 -29.66 4.35
C ALA A 19 17.45 -29.30 4.71
N TRP A 20 16.80 -28.46 3.90
CA TRP A 20 15.39 -28.11 4.03
C TRP A 20 14.47 -29.32 3.76
N GLU A 21 14.76 -30.08 2.70
CA GLU A 21 13.96 -31.26 2.34
C GLU A 21 14.08 -32.36 3.41
N SER A 22 15.26 -32.54 3.99
CA SER A 22 15.50 -33.43 5.12
C SER A 22 14.62 -33.05 6.32
N CYS A 23 14.55 -31.76 6.67
CA CYS A 23 13.67 -31.29 7.75
C CYS A 23 12.18 -31.58 7.54
N GLN A 24 11.75 -31.68 6.28
CA GLN A 24 10.34 -31.89 5.93
C GLN A 24 9.97 -33.38 5.85
N ARG A 25 10.95 -34.25 5.59
CA ARG A 25 10.70 -35.67 5.30
C ARG A 25 11.17 -36.62 6.40
N ASP A 26 12.28 -36.32 7.07
CA ASP A 26 12.80 -37.16 8.14
C ASP A 26 12.18 -36.79 9.48
N SER A 27 11.50 -37.76 10.11
CA SER A 27 10.88 -37.57 11.42
C SER A 27 11.87 -37.28 12.55
N HIS A 28 13.16 -37.53 12.33
CA HIS A 28 14.22 -37.27 13.31
C HIS A 28 14.89 -35.92 13.12
N ASP A 29 14.61 -35.24 12.01
CA ASP A 29 15.29 -34.00 11.60
C ASP A 29 14.35 -32.81 11.74
N VAL A 30 14.17 -32.30 12.96
CA VAL A 30 13.25 -31.18 13.28
C VAL A 30 14.01 -29.90 13.60
N LYS A 31 15.16 -29.70 12.96
CA LYS A 31 16.06 -28.57 13.24
C LYS A 31 15.53 -27.24 12.72
N GLU A 32 15.79 -26.20 13.51
CA GLU A 32 15.49 -24.80 13.21
C GLU A 32 16.75 -24.07 12.71
N LEU A 33 16.53 -22.90 12.12
CA LEU A 33 17.62 -22.08 11.57
C LEU A 33 18.42 -21.37 12.66
N ILE A 34 19.70 -21.15 12.37
CA ILE A 34 20.61 -20.37 13.22
C ILE A 34 20.71 -18.91 12.76
N PRO A 35 21.05 -17.96 13.65
CA PRO A 35 21.16 -16.54 13.32
C PRO A 35 22.09 -16.24 12.13
N GLU A 36 23.17 -17.01 11.97
CA GLU A 36 24.18 -16.85 10.94
C GLU A 36 23.60 -16.88 9.52
N LEU A 37 22.51 -17.61 9.30
CA LEU A 37 21.81 -17.64 8.01
C LEU A 37 21.14 -16.32 7.62
N TYR A 38 21.13 -15.33 8.52
CA TYR A 38 20.55 -14.00 8.28
C TYR A 38 21.59 -12.87 8.22
N TYR A 39 22.87 -13.15 8.48
CA TYR A 39 23.90 -12.11 8.44
C TYR A 39 25.33 -12.56 8.06
N MET A 40 25.66 -13.85 8.07
CA MET A 40 27.04 -14.36 7.91
C MET A 40 27.21 -15.22 6.66
N PRO A 41 27.53 -14.64 5.49
CA PRO A 41 27.71 -15.38 4.23
C PRO A 41 28.92 -16.34 4.25
N GLU A 42 29.94 -16.05 5.07
CA GLU A 42 31.19 -16.81 5.13
C GLU A 42 30.99 -18.25 5.58
N MET A 43 29.92 -18.53 6.33
CA MET A 43 29.53 -19.88 6.75
C MET A 43 29.23 -20.83 5.57
N LEU A 44 28.83 -20.27 4.43
CA LEU A 44 28.44 -21.03 3.25
C LEU A 44 29.62 -21.28 2.29
N LEU A 45 30.80 -20.74 2.62
CA LEU A 45 32.00 -20.82 1.80
C LEU A 45 33.10 -21.62 2.49
N ASN A 46 33.71 -22.53 1.76
CA ASN A 46 34.92 -23.24 2.17
C ASN A 46 36.18 -22.40 1.88
N THR A 47 36.24 -21.21 2.49
CA THR A 47 37.35 -20.25 2.27
C THR A 47 38.72 -20.83 2.65
N ASN A 48 38.74 -21.75 3.61
CA ASN A 48 39.97 -22.39 4.09
C ASN A 48 40.44 -23.55 3.19
N GLY A 49 39.68 -23.92 2.15
CA GLY A 49 40.04 -25.00 1.23
C GLY A 49 40.13 -26.37 1.91
N TYR A 50 39.24 -26.65 2.87
CA TYR A 50 39.18 -27.94 3.54
C TYR A 50 38.83 -29.07 2.57
N ASP A 51 39.46 -30.23 2.73
CA ASP A 51 39.07 -31.45 2.03
C ASP A 51 37.88 -32.11 2.75
N LEU A 52 36.67 -31.88 2.22
CA LEU A 52 35.41 -32.41 2.75
C LEU A 52 35.01 -33.74 2.08
N GLY A 53 35.87 -34.28 1.21
CA GLY A 53 35.67 -35.55 0.52
C GLY A 53 34.65 -35.49 -0.64
N LYS A 54 34.18 -36.67 -1.04
CA LYS A 54 33.23 -36.85 -2.13
C LYS A 54 32.05 -37.66 -1.65
N ARG A 55 30.87 -37.28 -2.12
CA ARG A 55 29.63 -38.02 -1.89
C ARG A 55 29.59 -39.29 -2.75
N ASP A 56 28.64 -40.17 -2.45
CA ASP A 56 28.46 -41.45 -3.16
C ASP A 56 28.06 -41.24 -4.63
N ASP A 57 27.44 -40.11 -4.95
CA ASP A 57 27.12 -39.69 -6.32
C ASP A 57 28.34 -39.17 -7.12
N GLY A 58 29.52 -39.10 -6.48
CA GLY A 58 30.76 -38.62 -7.06
C GLY A 58 30.96 -37.10 -6.98
N SER A 59 30.00 -36.35 -6.45
CA SER A 59 30.11 -34.90 -6.25
C SER A 59 31.11 -34.59 -5.13
N ALA A 60 31.97 -33.59 -5.35
CA ALA A 60 32.89 -33.11 -4.32
C ALA A 60 32.16 -32.15 -3.38
N VAL A 61 32.41 -32.29 -2.07
CA VAL A 61 31.86 -31.39 -1.07
C VAL A 61 32.80 -30.19 -0.93
N GLY A 62 32.25 -28.97 -1.00
CA GLY A 62 33.00 -27.72 -0.98
C GLY A 62 32.13 -26.59 -0.45
N ASP A 63 31.99 -25.52 -1.23
CA ASP A 63 31.01 -24.46 -0.94
C ASP A 63 29.59 -25.03 -0.91
N VAL A 64 28.74 -24.44 -0.06
CA VAL A 64 27.35 -24.88 0.09
C VAL A 64 26.56 -24.55 -1.17
N ILE A 65 25.82 -25.54 -1.67
CA ILE A 65 24.94 -25.39 -2.83
C ILE A 65 23.75 -24.51 -2.44
N LEU A 66 23.67 -23.36 -3.09
CA LEU A 66 22.60 -22.38 -2.90
C LEU A 66 21.40 -22.65 -3.82
N PRO A 67 20.20 -22.15 -3.48
CA PRO A 67 19.05 -22.21 -4.38
C PRO A 67 19.28 -21.45 -5.70
N PRO A 68 18.59 -21.82 -6.81
CA PRO A 68 18.81 -21.23 -8.13
C PRO A 68 18.62 -19.71 -8.23
N TRP A 69 17.84 -19.12 -7.33
CA TRP A 69 17.58 -17.67 -7.29
C TRP A 69 18.72 -16.88 -6.64
N ALA A 70 19.60 -17.55 -5.87
CA ALA A 70 20.71 -16.92 -5.18
C ALA A 70 21.91 -16.77 -6.12
N LYS A 71 22.10 -15.54 -6.62
CA LYS A 71 23.23 -15.18 -7.50
C LYS A 71 24.61 -15.25 -6.80
N SER A 72 24.66 -15.08 -5.49
CA SER A 72 25.87 -15.18 -4.66
C SER A 72 25.49 -15.52 -3.21
N VAL A 73 26.46 -15.86 -2.37
CA VAL A 73 26.22 -16.10 -0.93
C VAL A 73 25.73 -14.85 -0.21
N GLU A 74 26.24 -13.68 -0.58
CA GLU A 74 25.79 -12.41 0.00
C GLU A 74 24.35 -12.12 -0.42
N HIS A 75 24.01 -12.38 -1.69
CA HIS A 75 22.64 -12.21 -2.18
C HIS A 75 21.68 -13.16 -1.48
N PHE A 76 22.11 -14.40 -1.19
CA PHE A 76 21.33 -15.35 -0.38
C PHE A 76 21.02 -14.78 1.01
N ILE A 77 22.04 -14.32 1.74
CA ILE A 77 21.89 -13.74 3.08
C ILE A 77 21.00 -12.48 3.06
N VAL A 78 21.19 -11.59 2.08
CA VAL A 78 20.36 -10.39 1.93
C VAL A 78 18.89 -10.76 1.76
N LEU A 79 18.58 -11.75 0.91
CA LEU A 79 17.20 -12.18 0.70
C LEU A 79 16.62 -12.90 1.92
N HIS A 80 17.41 -13.71 2.63
CA HIS A 80 17.00 -14.31 3.90
C HIS A 80 16.64 -13.26 4.95
N ARG A 81 17.47 -12.21 5.08
CA ARG A 81 17.20 -11.09 5.98
C ARG A 81 15.96 -10.30 5.54
N GLN A 82 15.80 -10.03 4.24
CA GLN A 82 14.60 -9.36 3.72
C GLN A 82 13.33 -10.18 3.96
N ALA A 83 13.40 -11.50 3.86
CA ALA A 83 12.29 -12.39 4.17
C ALA A 83 11.95 -12.34 5.67
N LEU A 84 12.94 -12.40 6.56
CA LEU A 84 12.75 -12.29 8.01
C LEU A 84 12.11 -10.95 8.42
N GLU A 85 12.55 -9.86 7.80
CA GLU A 85 12.04 -8.51 8.07
C GLU A 85 10.78 -8.16 7.26
N SER A 86 10.25 -9.09 6.46
CA SER A 86 9.06 -8.87 5.65
C SER A 86 7.80 -8.72 6.50
N ASP A 87 6.76 -8.10 5.92
CA ASP A 87 5.45 -7.99 6.58
C ASP A 87 4.81 -9.36 6.84
N LEU A 88 5.05 -10.33 5.95
CA LEU A 88 4.61 -11.74 6.08
C LEU A 88 5.08 -12.36 7.39
N VAL A 89 6.38 -12.23 7.66
CA VAL A 89 6.97 -12.77 8.88
C VAL A 89 6.60 -11.90 10.07
N SER A 90 6.67 -10.57 9.93
CA SER A 90 6.37 -9.63 11.00
C SER A 90 4.98 -9.82 11.61
N CYS A 91 3.96 -10.16 10.82
CA CYS A 91 2.60 -10.33 11.32
C CYS A 91 2.33 -11.70 12.00
N GLN A 92 3.23 -12.69 11.84
CA GLN A 92 3.09 -14.04 12.40
C GLN A 92 4.21 -14.46 13.34
N MET A 93 5.32 -13.72 13.42
CA MET A 93 6.50 -14.09 14.20
C MET A 93 6.17 -14.31 15.69
N ASN A 94 5.17 -13.60 16.23
CA ASN A 94 4.69 -13.84 17.59
C ASN A 94 4.23 -15.28 17.84
N GLN A 95 3.68 -15.95 16.82
CA GLN A 95 3.27 -17.36 16.95
C GLN A 95 4.45 -18.32 17.03
N TRP A 96 5.57 -18.01 16.37
CA TRP A 96 6.80 -18.79 16.51
C TRP A 96 7.42 -18.56 17.90
N ILE A 97 7.40 -17.31 18.39
CA ILE A 97 7.82 -16.99 19.76
C ILE A 97 6.98 -17.76 20.78
N ASP A 98 5.67 -17.90 20.57
CA ASP A 98 4.79 -18.69 21.44
C ASP A 98 5.21 -20.17 21.54
N LEU A 99 5.74 -20.76 20.46
CA LEU A 99 6.22 -22.14 20.42
C LEU A 99 7.55 -22.30 21.17
N ILE A 100 8.50 -21.41 20.92
CA ILE A 100 9.87 -21.56 21.45
C ILE A 100 10.01 -21.03 22.88
N PHE A 101 9.38 -19.89 23.19
CA PHE A 101 9.56 -19.19 24.48
C PHE A 101 8.25 -18.93 25.23
N GLY A 102 7.09 -19.11 24.58
CA GLY A 102 5.81 -18.72 25.13
C GLY A 102 4.96 -19.86 25.65
N TYR A 103 3.65 -19.63 25.69
CA TYR A 103 2.69 -20.51 26.35
C TYR A 103 2.51 -21.87 25.66
N LYS A 104 2.93 -22.02 24.39
CA LYS A 104 2.87 -23.28 23.63
C LYS A 104 4.14 -24.13 23.75
N GLN A 105 5.08 -23.77 24.62
CA GLN A 105 6.29 -24.55 24.86
C GLN A 105 6.01 -25.84 25.67
N LYS A 106 5.06 -25.80 26.61
CA LYS A 106 4.72 -26.90 27.54
C LYS A 106 3.21 -27.06 27.71
N GLY A 107 2.79 -28.18 28.31
CA GLY A 107 1.40 -28.43 28.68
C GLY A 107 0.48 -28.79 27.51
N PRO A 108 -0.86 -28.68 27.69
CA PRO A 108 -1.83 -29.10 26.67
C PRO A 108 -1.71 -28.35 25.35
N GLU A 109 -1.31 -27.07 25.40
CA GLU A 109 -1.14 -26.24 24.21
C GLU A 109 0.03 -26.67 23.35
N ALA A 110 1.12 -27.16 23.95
CA ALA A 110 2.23 -27.77 23.23
C ALA A 110 1.82 -29.04 22.49
N VAL A 111 0.98 -29.88 23.11
CA VAL A 111 0.43 -31.09 22.48
C VAL A 111 -0.45 -30.72 21.28
N ARG A 112 -1.32 -29.72 21.45
CA ARG A 112 -2.21 -29.22 20.38
C ARG A 112 -1.44 -28.65 19.19
N ALA A 113 -0.28 -28.05 19.44
CA ALA A 113 0.61 -27.48 18.43
C ALA A 113 1.69 -28.46 17.93
N THR A 114 1.64 -29.73 18.33
CA THR A 114 2.65 -30.76 17.99
C THR A 114 4.09 -30.34 18.32
N ASN A 115 4.27 -29.64 19.45
CA ASN A 115 5.52 -29.00 19.86
C ASN A 115 6.07 -29.59 21.18
N VAL A 116 5.94 -30.92 21.35
CA VAL A 116 6.41 -31.62 22.55
C VAL A 116 7.71 -32.35 22.24
N PHE A 117 8.79 -31.94 22.89
CA PHE A 117 10.11 -32.53 22.79
C PHE A 117 10.34 -33.59 23.88
N TYR A 118 11.47 -34.29 23.79
CA TYR A 118 11.83 -35.30 24.79
C TYR A 118 11.98 -34.66 26.18
N TYR A 119 11.47 -35.34 27.22
CA TYR A 119 11.29 -34.73 28.54
C TYR A 119 12.59 -34.16 29.15
N LEU A 120 13.75 -34.78 28.88
CA LEU A 120 15.06 -34.31 29.38
C LEU A 120 15.51 -32.98 28.78
N THR A 121 14.92 -32.54 27.67
CA THR A 121 15.25 -31.26 27.04
C THR A 121 14.71 -30.07 27.84
N TYR A 122 13.71 -30.28 28.68
CA TYR A 122 13.07 -29.21 29.43
C TYR A 122 13.78 -28.95 30.75
N GLU A 123 13.97 -27.67 31.05
CA GLU A 123 14.48 -27.21 32.34
C GLU A 123 13.62 -27.76 33.51
N GLY A 124 14.30 -28.24 34.55
CA GLY A 124 13.68 -28.76 35.77
C GLY A 124 13.09 -30.17 35.65
N ALA A 125 13.30 -30.88 34.52
CA ALA A 125 12.80 -32.23 34.34
C ALA A 125 13.47 -33.28 35.25
N LEU A 126 14.73 -33.06 35.64
CA LEU A 126 15.49 -33.90 36.56
C LEU A 126 16.31 -33.05 37.53
N ASP A 127 16.35 -33.46 38.79
CA ASP A 127 17.34 -32.97 39.75
C ASP A 127 18.57 -33.89 39.70
N LEU A 128 19.66 -33.42 39.08
CA LEU A 128 20.90 -34.20 38.96
C LEU A 128 21.52 -34.49 40.33
N ASN A 129 21.22 -33.69 41.35
CA ASN A 129 21.74 -33.90 42.71
C ASN A 129 21.06 -35.07 43.41
N SER A 130 19.82 -35.41 43.04
CA SER A 130 19.08 -36.52 43.65
C SER A 130 19.48 -37.91 43.12
N ILE A 131 20.41 -37.98 42.15
CA ILE A 131 20.82 -39.24 41.51
C ILE A 131 22.10 -39.76 42.18
N ASP A 132 22.00 -40.82 43.00
CA ASP A 132 23.16 -41.34 43.74
C ASP A 132 24.25 -41.97 42.85
N ASN A 133 23.85 -42.52 41.70
CA ASN A 133 24.77 -43.22 40.80
C ASN A 133 25.50 -42.26 39.86
N ALA A 134 26.81 -42.09 40.07
CA ALA A 134 27.66 -41.22 39.27
C ALA A 134 27.68 -41.56 37.76
N ALA A 135 27.68 -42.84 37.39
CA ALA A 135 27.68 -43.25 35.98
C ALA A 135 26.35 -42.93 35.28
N MET A 136 25.23 -43.05 36.02
CA MET A 136 23.91 -42.69 35.51
C MET A 136 23.78 -41.17 35.35
N ARG A 137 24.28 -40.41 36.31
CA ARG A 137 24.34 -38.94 36.24
C ARG A 137 25.13 -38.48 35.02
N GLU A 138 26.34 -39.01 34.84
CA GLU A 138 27.19 -38.65 33.69
C GLU A 138 26.53 -38.99 32.36
N GLY A 139 25.88 -40.15 32.25
CA GLY A 139 25.13 -40.53 31.05
C GLY A 139 23.98 -39.58 30.72
N LEU A 140 23.22 -39.14 31.73
CA LEU A 140 22.13 -38.19 31.56
C LEU A 140 22.63 -36.79 31.21
N GLU A 141 23.71 -36.33 31.84
CA GLU A 141 24.35 -35.05 31.51
C GLU A 141 24.84 -35.02 30.06
N GLN A 142 25.50 -36.09 29.61
CA GLN A 142 25.93 -36.22 28.21
C GLN A 142 24.75 -36.23 27.24
N GLN A 143 23.63 -36.86 27.62
CA GLN A 143 22.40 -36.86 26.83
C GLN A 143 21.83 -35.44 26.70
N MET A 144 21.75 -34.67 27.80
CA MET A 144 21.26 -33.29 27.78
C MET A 144 22.15 -32.36 26.93
N ILE A 145 23.47 -32.52 27.00
CA ILE A 145 24.41 -31.70 26.23
C ILE A 145 24.34 -32.01 24.73
N SER A 146 24.11 -33.26 24.35
CA SER A 146 24.26 -33.72 22.96
C SER A 146 22.94 -33.76 22.18
N PHE A 147 21.79 -33.89 22.85
CA PHE A 147 20.48 -34.11 22.20
C PHE A 147 19.47 -32.97 22.41
N GLY A 148 19.97 -31.79 22.78
CA GLY A 148 19.20 -30.55 22.78
C GLY A 148 18.73 -30.10 24.15
N GLN A 149 18.62 -28.78 24.30
CA GLN A 149 18.13 -28.11 25.49
C GLN A 149 17.09 -27.08 25.06
N THR A 150 15.85 -27.24 25.52
CA THR A 150 14.76 -26.31 25.23
C THR A 150 15.04 -25.00 25.98
N PRO A 151 14.94 -23.83 25.32
CA PRO A 151 15.14 -22.54 26.00
C PRO A 151 14.18 -22.33 27.17
N ALA A 152 14.55 -21.45 28.11
CA ALA A 152 13.67 -21.08 29.22
C ALA A 152 12.36 -20.45 28.71
N GLN A 153 11.24 -20.82 29.33
CA GLN A 153 9.95 -20.22 29.03
C GLN A 153 9.89 -18.80 29.58
N LEU A 154 9.67 -17.81 28.71
CA LEU A 154 9.66 -16.39 29.05
C LEU A 154 8.26 -15.88 29.38
N MET A 155 7.20 -16.51 28.87
CA MET A 155 5.82 -16.07 29.06
C MET A 155 4.83 -17.24 29.05
N THR A 156 3.77 -17.07 29.84
CA THR A 156 2.65 -18.03 29.95
C THR A 156 1.40 -17.54 29.23
N GLU A 157 1.40 -16.30 28.74
CA GLU A 157 0.33 -15.69 27.96
C GLU A 157 0.74 -15.58 26.47
N PRO A 158 -0.22 -15.46 25.54
CA PRO A 158 0.08 -15.28 24.11
C PRO A 158 0.91 -14.03 23.82
N HIS A 159 1.95 -14.18 23.02
CA HIS A 159 2.82 -13.07 22.61
C HIS A 159 2.03 -12.06 21.75
N PRO A 160 2.09 -10.75 22.07
CA PRO A 160 1.37 -9.74 21.30
C PRO A 160 1.86 -9.67 19.84
N PRO A 161 0.96 -9.58 18.85
CA PRO A 161 1.37 -9.45 17.45
C PRO A 161 2.02 -8.09 17.19
N ARG A 162 2.99 -8.05 16.26
CA ARG A 162 3.58 -6.79 15.79
C ARG A 162 2.54 -6.03 14.96
N HIS A 163 2.45 -4.72 15.16
CA HIS A 163 1.63 -3.85 14.33
C HIS A 163 2.21 -3.81 12.91
N SER A 164 1.63 -4.55 11.98
CA SER A 164 1.99 -4.54 10.55
C SER A 164 0.77 -4.09 9.73
N ILE A 165 1.02 -3.51 8.55
CA ILE A 165 -0.05 -3.13 7.62
C ILE A 165 -0.92 -4.35 7.25
N MET A 166 -0.31 -5.52 7.23
CA MET A 166 -0.97 -6.78 6.93
C MET A 166 -1.91 -7.27 8.04
N THR A 167 -1.60 -6.94 9.30
CA THR A 167 -2.52 -7.19 10.42
C THR A 167 -3.76 -6.29 10.34
N ILE A 168 -3.68 -5.18 9.61
CA ILE A 168 -4.76 -4.19 9.43
C ILE A 168 -5.55 -4.45 8.14
N SER A 169 -4.92 -5.01 7.09
CA SER A 169 -5.57 -5.31 5.81
C SER A 169 -5.26 -6.74 5.32
N PRO A 170 -6.06 -7.74 5.75
CA PRO A 170 -5.86 -9.14 5.36
C PRO A 170 -6.10 -9.43 3.87
N MET A 171 -6.63 -8.46 3.10
CA MET A 171 -6.94 -8.62 1.67
C MET A 171 -5.79 -8.26 0.73
N MET A 172 -4.61 -7.87 1.24
CA MET A 172 -3.46 -7.46 0.41
C MET A 172 -2.92 -8.57 -0.53
N PHE A 173 -3.15 -9.85 -0.21
CA PHE A 173 -2.75 -10.99 -1.06
C PHE A 173 -3.83 -11.44 -2.05
N GLN A 174 -5.02 -10.84 -1.99
CA GLN A 174 -6.04 -11.11 -2.99
C GLN A 174 -5.61 -10.41 -4.28
N SER A 175 -5.58 -11.15 -5.39
CA SER A 175 -5.36 -10.56 -6.71
C SER A 175 -6.39 -9.45 -6.89
N CYS A 176 -5.96 -8.18 -6.96
CA CYS A 176 -6.84 -7.04 -7.23
C CYS A 176 -7.58 -7.33 -8.54
N ARG A 177 -8.84 -7.76 -8.43
CA ARG A 177 -9.74 -7.92 -9.57
C ARG A 177 -10.49 -6.61 -9.69
N ASP A 178 -10.00 -5.74 -10.56
CA ASP A 178 -10.70 -4.60 -11.15
C ASP A 178 -11.38 -3.63 -10.16
N ASP A 179 -10.63 -3.03 -9.23
CA ASP A 179 -11.09 -1.86 -8.44
C ASP A 179 -11.26 -0.58 -9.29
N LEU A 180 -10.81 -0.61 -10.55
CA LEU A 180 -10.79 0.54 -11.46
C LEU A 180 -12.14 0.69 -12.18
N CYS A 181 -13.00 1.57 -11.67
CA CYS A 181 -14.28 1.89 -12.34
C CYS A 181 -14.11 2.68 -13.64
N MET A 182 -13.10 3.56 -13.73
CA MET A 182 -12.80 4.35 -14.94
C MET A 182 -11.40 4.96 -14.88
N LEU A 183 -10.71 5.02 -16.01
CA LEU A 183 -9.45 5.75 -16.20
C LEU A 183 -9.63 6.87 -17.23
N MET A 184 -9.19 8.07 -16.91
CA MET A 184 -9.15 9.20 -17.83
C MET A 184 -7.74 9.80 -17.87
N LYS A 185 -7.20 9.99 -19.06
CA LYS A 185 -5.88 10.63 -19.27
C LYS A 185 -6.05 11.99 -19.94
N PHE A 186 -5.45 13.02 -19.34
CA PHE A 186 -5.40 14.35 -19.92
C PHE A 186 -4.41 14.40 -21.09
N ILE A 187 -4.86 14.88 -22.26
CA ILE A 187 -4.03 15.00 -23.47
C ILE A 187 -2.85 15.97 -23.26
N SER A 188 -2.97 16.93 -22.34
CA SER A 188 -1.90 17.88 -22.02
C SER A 188 -0.66 17.23 -21.37
N ASN A 189 -0.76 15.99 -20.87
CA ASN A 189 0.28 15.32 -20.07
C ASN A 189 0.80 16.18 -18.89
N SER A 190 0.06 17.21 -18.48
CA SER A 190 0.34 17.98 -17.28
C SER A 190 -0.23 17.26 -16.08
N SER A 191 0.49 17.27 -14.95
CA SER A 191 -0.02 16.69 -13.70
C SER A 191 -1.31 17.36 -13.27
N VAL A 192 -2.26 16.56 -12.78
CA VAL A 192 -3.47 17.06 -12.10
C VAL A 192 -3.06 17.53 -10.71
N VAL A 193 -3.32 18.80 -10.40
CA VAL A 193 -2.93 19.42 -9.12
C VAL A 193 -4.11 19.61 -8.17
N HIS A 194 -5.33 19.66 -8.70
CA HIS A 194 -6.55 19.79 -7.90
C HIS A 194 -7.70 19.01 -8.53
N ILE A 195 -8.50 18.37 -7.68
CA ILE A 195 -9.74 17.68 -8.04
C ILE A 195 -10.82 18.06 -7.04
N SER A 196 -12.02 18.32 -7.53
CA SER A 196 -13.20 18.52 -6.70
C SER A 196 -14.36 17.74 -7.28
N ALA A 197 -14.98 16.91 -6.45
CA ALA A 197 -16.11 16.07 -6.84
C ALA A 197 -17.39 16.61 -6.19
N ASN A 198 -18.18 17.34 -6.97
CA ASN A 198 -19.49 17.84 -6.55
C ASN A 198 -20.58 16.93 -7.11
N THR A 199 -20.80 15.79 -6.43
CA THR A 199 -21.63 14.68 -6.91
C THR A 199 -22.98 14.55 -6.21
N PHE A 200 -23.41 15.59 -5.48
CA PHE A 200 -24.69 15.58 -4.79
C PHE A 200 -25.86 15.43 -5.77
N ALA A 201 -26.81 14.54 -5.44
CA ALA A 201 -27.91 14.18 -6.32
C ALA A 201 -28.89 15.33 -6.60
N GLN A 202 -28.99 16.33 -5.72
CA GLN A 202 -29.87 17.49 -5.93
C GLN A 202 -29.27 18.57 -6.84
N LEU A 203 -27.99 18.46 -7.22
CA LEU A 203 -27.38 19.39 -8.17
C LEU A 203 -27.95 19.16 -9.56
N THR A 204 -28.29 20.24 -10.27
CA THR A 204 -28.80 20.14 -11.66
C THR A 204 -27.78 19.49 -12.60
N HIS A 205 -26.49 19.72 -12.36
CA HIS A 205 -25.39 19.16 -13.15
C HIS A 205 -24.21 18.75 -12.26
N PRO A 206 -24.26 17.57 -11.61
CA PRO A 206 -23.16 17.11 -10.77
C PRO A 206 -21.91 16.90 -11.62
N THR A 207 -20.78 17.41 -11.14
CA THR A 207 -19.58 17.59 -11.95
C THR A 207 -18.33 17.34 -11.11
N VAL A 208 -17.35 16.69 -11.71
CA VAL A 208 -16.00 16.56 -11.19
C VAL A 208 -15.10 17.53 -11.94
N ILE A 209 -14.62 18.54 -11.21
CA ILE A 209 -13.69 19.53 -11.72
C ILE A 209 -12.27 19.01 -11.52
N SER A 210 -11.45 19.11 -12.55
CA SER A 210 -10.01 18.80 -12.47
C SER A 210 -9.20 19.98 -12.98
N ILE A 211 -8.12 20.33 -12.30
CA ILE A 211 -7.21 21.42 -12.68
C ILE A 211 -5.81 20.85 -12.80
N THR A 212 -5.12 21.16 -13.89
CA THR A 212 -3.74 20.72 -14.15
C THR A 212 -2.72 21.80 -13.80
N ASN A 213 -1.47 21.41 -13.61
CA ASN A 213 -0.38 22.31 -13.22
C ASN A 213 -0.16 23.49 -14.19
N ASN A 214 -0.51 23.33 -15.47
CA ASN A 214 -0.51 24.40 -16.45
C ASN A 214 -1.80 25.24 -16.46
N LEU A 215 -2.57 25.27 -15.35
CA LEU A 215 -3.76 26.09 -15.14
C LEU A 215 -4.93 25.83 -16.11
N ILE A 216 -4.94 24.68 -16.78
CA ILE A 216 -6.07 24.21 -17.59
C ILE A 216 -7.03 23.44 -16.67
N PHE A 217 -8.33 23.63 -16.87
CA PHE A 217 -9.34 22.90 -16.11
C PHE A 217 -10.39 22.20 -16.96
N ALA A 218 -11.00 21.18 -16.36
CA ALA A 218 -11.97 20.27 -16.95
C ALA A 218 -13.26 20.24 -16.15
N LEU A 219 -14.40 20.14 -16.82
CA LEU A 219 -15.68 19.83 -16.19
C LEU A 219 -16.17 18.46 -16.66
N ASN A 220 -15.86 17.41 -15.90
CA ASN A 220 -16.30 16.05 -16.21
C ASN A 220 -17.67 15.81 -15.57
N ARG A 221 -18.68 15.44 -16.36
CA ARG A 221 -20.04 15.26 -15.85
C ARG A 221 -20.13 13.94 -15.08
N TRP A 222 -20.69 14.02 -13.87
CA TRP A 222 -20.94 12.85 -13.04
C TRP A 222 -22.25 12.19 -13.45
N ASN A 223 -22.21 10.87 -13.64
CA ASN A 223 -23.39 10.09 -13.96
C ASN A 223 -24.00 9.50 -12.69
N THR A 224 -25.03 10.15 -12.16
CA THR A 224 -25.76 9.69 -10.96
C THR A 224 -26.49 8.36 -11.18
N ASN A 225 -26.74 7.97 -12.44
CA ASN A 225 -27.41 6.73 -12.80
C ASN A 225 -26.43 5.55 -12.97
N TYR A 226 -25.13 5.77 -12.78
CA TYR A 226 -24.14 4.69 -12.84
C TYR A 226 -24.31 3.76 -11.64
N THR A 227 -24.88 2.59 -11.88
CA THR A 227 -24.86 1.47 -10.95
C THR A 227 -23.66 0.60 -11.33
N GLY A 228 -22.69 0.43 -10.43
CA GLY A 228 -21.56 -0.47 -10.66
C GLY A 228 -22.01 -1.87 -11.06
N THR A 229 -21.10 -2.65 -11.65
CA THR A 229 -21.32 -4.00 -12.20
C THR A 229 -21.87 -5.05 -11.22
N SER A 230 -22.16 -4.70 -9.97
CA SER A 230 -22.81 -5.55 -8.96
C SER A 230 -24.33 -5.75 -9.15
N SER A 231 -24.95 -5.21 -10.21
CA SER A 231 -26.37 -5.42 -10.55
C SER A 231 -26.62 -6.18 -11.86
N ALA A 232 -25.58 -6.76 -12.48
CA ALA A 232 -25.74 -7.73 -13.55
C ALA A 232 -25.86 -9.16 -13.00
N SER A 233 -26.84 -9.40 -12.11
CA SER A 233 -27.24 -10.75 -11.70
C SER A 233 -28.57 -11.14 -12.35
N ILE A 234 -28.48 -12.04 -13.34
CA ILE A 234 -29.49 -13.05 -13.71
C ILE A 234 -30.91 -12.49 -13.99
N SER A 235 -31.13 -12.08 -15.24
CA SER A 235 -32.44 -12.20 -15.88
C SER A 235 -32.36 -13.33 -16.91
N ASN A 236 -32.48 -14.56 -16.41
CA ASN A 236 -32.93 -15.69 -17.22
C ASN A 236 -34.39 -15.41 -17.60
N THR A 237 -34.63 -14.95 -18.83
CA THR A 237 -35.95 -15.06 -19.45
C THR A 237 -35.87 -16.06 -20.59
N ILE A 238 -36.12 -17.31 -20.23
CA ILE A 238 -36.65 -18.32 -21.14
C ILE A 238 -38.09 -17.91 -21.48
N GLY A 239 -38.41 -17.80 -22.77
CA GLY A 239 -39.78 -17.92 -23.28
C GLY A 239 -40.34 -16.68 -23.98
N SER A 240 -40.21 -16.62 -25.29
CA SER A 240 -41.33 -16.71 -26.24
C SER A 240 -40.89 -16.20 -27.61
N GLN A 241 -40.96 -17.10 -28.60
CA GLN A 241 -40.98 -16.73 -30.01
C GLN A 241 -42.17 -15.81 -30.28
N ASN A 242 -41.94 -14.78 -31.10
CA ASN A 242 -42.82 -14.20 -32.13
C ASN A 242 -42.63 -12.67 -32.21
N ASN A 243 -41.82 -12.22 -33.16
CA ASN A 243 -42.28 -11.35 -34.25
C ASN A 243 -41.10 -10.75 -35.01
N GLU A 244 -41.22 -10.86 -36.32
CA GLU A 244 -40.40 -10.23 -37.34
C GLU A 244 -40.48 -8.70 -37.25
N ASN A 245 -39.43 -8.03 -37.76
CA ASN A 245 -39.28 -6.59 -38.04
C ASN A 245 -38.67 -5.73 -36.91
N ASN A 246 -37.33 -5.65 -36.89
CA ASN A 246 -36.62 -4.38 -36.75
C ASN A 246 -35.11 -4.57 -36.98
N ALA A 247 -34.70 -4.47 -38.23
CA ALA A 247 -33.30 -4.44 -38.65
C ALA A 247 -32.70 -3.02 -38.52
N ASP A 248 -32.90 -2.36 -37.38
CA ASP A 248 -32.48 -0.94 -37.19
C ASP A 248 -32.08 -0.59 -35.73
N ALA A 249 -31.37 -1.49 -35.05
CA ALA A 249 -30.82 -1.22 -33.72
C ALA A 249 -29.36 -1.67 -33.57
N LEU A 250 -28.50 -1.18 -34.46
CA LEU A 250 -27.03 -1.21 -34.29
C LEU A 250 -26.45 0.20 -34.06
N GLY A 251 -27.27 1.12 -33.55
CA GLY A 251 -26.87 2.49 -33.21
C GLY A 251 -26.56 2.67 -31.73
N ASN A 252 -25.29 2.84 -31.39
CA ASN A 252 -24.76 3.45 -30.16
C ASN A 252 -25.38 3.01 -28.82
N THR A 253 -24.93 1.87 -28.29
CA THR A 253 -24.88 1.69 -26.84
C THR A 253 -23.80 2.61 -26.27
N VAL A 254 -24.17 3.83 -25.88
CA VAL A 254 -23.27 4.71 -25.10
C VAL A 254 -22.86 3.94 -23.85
N ALA A 255 -21.58 3.64 -23.70
CA ALA A 255 -21.06 2.97 -22.51
C ALA A 255 -21.52 3.74 -21.26
N ASN A 256 -22.23 3.07 -20.36
CA ASN A 256 -22.70 3.66 -19.11
C ASN A 256 -21.48 3.84 -18.17
N LEU A 257 -20.73 4.91 -18.36
CA LEU A 257 -19.55 5.25 -17.56
C LEU A 257 -19.93 6.14 -16.37
N PRO A 258 -19.20 6.07 -15.25
CA PRO A 258 -19.46 6.92 -14.08
C PRO A 258 -19.15 8.40 -14.33
N LEU A 259 -18.23 8.70 -15.25
CA LEU A 259 -17.87 10.05 -15.66
C LEU A 259 -17.95 10.20 -17.18
N THR A 260 -18.57 11.28 -17.64
CA THR A 260 -18.49 11.73 -19.03
C THR A 260 -17.38 12.77 -19.12
N VAL A 261 -16.36 12.48 -19.93
CA VAL A 261 -15.20 13.36 -20.14
C VAL A 261 -15.67 14.68 -20.74
N ASP A 262 -15.09 15.78 -20.25
CA ASP A 262 -15.28 17.11 -20.81
C ASP A 262 -14.98 17.13 -22.33
N PRO A 263 -15.95 17.49 -23.19
CA PRO A 263 -15.74 17.55 -24.63
C PRO A 263 -14.58 18.46 -25.05
N LEU A 264 -14.27 19.50 -24.26
CA LEU A 264 -13.15 20.42 -24.52
C LEU A 264 -11.77 19.78 -24.25
N LEU A 265 -11.74 18.58 -23.66
CA LEU A 265 -10.53 17.79 -23.37
C LEU A 265 -10.49 16.45 -24.11
N ALA A 266 -11.61 15.95 -24.62
CA ALA A 266 -11.75 14.62 -25.21
C ALA A 266 -11.26 14.49 -26.67
N ALA A 267 -10.93 15.58 -27.36
CA ALA A 267 -10.58 15.52 -28.78
C ALA A 267 -9.07 15.33 -29.01
N GLY A 268 -8.70 14.15 -29.53
CA GLY A 268 -7.36 13.86 -30.06
C GLY A 268 -7.36 13.72 -31.59
N ASN A 269 -7.41 14.83 -32.35
CA ASN A 269 -6.74 15.04 -33.66
C ASN A 269 -7.07 16.44 -34.25
N PRO A 270 -6.26 17.03 -35.15
CA PRO A 270 -5.78 18.40 -35.05
C PRO A 270 -6.04 19.18 -36.35
N SER A 271 -7.29 19.28 -36.78
CA SER A 271 -7.65 20.22 -37.86
C SER A 271 -7.96 21.61 -37.31
N GLN A 272 -8.47 21.69 -36.07
CA GLN A 272 -8.61 22.92 -35.30
C GLN A 272 -8.29 22.67 -33.82
N PRO A 273 -7.40 23.46 -33.20
CA PRO A 273 -7.24 23.42 -31.75
C PRO A 273 -8.55 23.89 -31.10
N LEU A 274 -9.23 22.99 -30.38
CA LEU A 274 -10.38 23.38 -29.58
C LEU A 274 -9.93 24.35 -28.47
N PRO A 275 -10.70 25.41 -28.19
CA PRO A 275 -10.39 26.33 -27.12
C PRO A 275 -10.42 25.60 -25.78
N ARG A 276 -9.30 25.61 -25.06
CA ARG A 276 -9.21 25.06 -23.71
C ARG A 276 -9.55 26.13 -22.68
N ARG A 277 -10.22 25.72 -21.61
CA ARG A 277 -10.50 26.60 -20.48
C ARG A 277 -9.25 26.75 -19.62
N HIS A 278 -8.79 27.98 -19.45
CA HIS A 278 -7.59 28.35 -18.72
C HIS A 278 -7.96 29.31 -17.59
N LEU A 279 -7.29 29.22 -16.44
CA LEU A 279 -7.56 30.08 -15.27
C LEU A 279 -6.97 31.50 -15.39
N GLY A 280 -6.53 31.92 -16.58
CA GLY A 280 -5.96 33.24 -16.82
C GLY A 280 -4.44 33.30 -16.79
N GLU A 281 -3.87 34.23 -16.03
CA GLU A 281 -2.42 34.52 -16.00
C GLU A 281 -1.63 33.49 -15.19
N SER A 282 -0.31 33.48 -15.37
CA SER A 282 0.59 32.63 -14.58
C SER A 282 0.66 33.08 -13.12
N PHE A 283 0.79 32.10 -12.22
CA PHE A 283 0.99 32.36 -10.80
C PHE A 283 2.41 32.88 -10.52
N ASP A 284 2.60 33.48 -9.35
CA ASP A 284 3.89 33.96 -8.86
C ASP A 284 4.93 32.84 -8.86
N GLN A 285 6.12 33.12 -9.40
CA GLN A 285 7.20 32.16 -9.56
C GLN A 285 7.74 31.62 -8.23
N ARG A 286 7.53 32.35 -7.12
CA ARG A 286 7.89 31.94 -5.77
C ARG A 286 6.98 30.82 -5.25
N LEU A 287 5.81 30.61 -5.87
CA LEU A 287 4.84 29.60 -5.44
C LEU A 287 4.93 28.31 -6.26
N LYS A 288 4.96 27.19 -5.54
CA LYS A 288 4.67 25.88 -6.14
C LYS A 288 3.16 25.66 -6.11
N ILE A 289 2.56 25.46 -7.27
CA ILE A 289 1.14 25.16 -7.42
C ILE A 289 0.79 23.88 -6.65
N ARG A 290 -0.23 23.97 -5.79
CA ARG A 290 -0.75 22.90 -4.93
C ARG A 290 -2.29 22.89 -5.01
N TRP A 291 -2.89 21.83 -4.47
CA TRP A 291 -4.33 21.64 -4.47
C TRP A 291 -5.07 22.76 -3.73
N ASN A 292 -4.48 23.33 -2.68
CA ASN A 292 -5.06 24.39 -1.86
C ASN A 292 -4.94 25.80 -2.47
N ASN A 293 -4.43 25.93 -3.70
CA ASN A 293 -4.50 27.20 -4.45
C ASN A 293 -5.86 27.39 -5.14
N PHE A 294 -6.69 26.36 -5.13
CA PHE A 294 -7.97 26.34 -5.83
C PHE A 294 -9.07 25.95 -4.86
N VAL A 295 -10.21 26.60 -5.02
CA VAL A 295 -11.46 26.27 -4.35
C VAL A 295 -12.55 26.26 -5.41
N THR A 296 -13.42 25.27 -5.38
CA THR A 296 -14.60 25.18 -6.25
C THR A 296 -15.86 25.45 -5.44
N THR A 297 -16.84 26.09 -6.08
CA THR A 297 -18.17 26.22 -5.50
C THR A 297 -18.92 24.89 -5.56
N VAL A 298 -19.89 24.69 -4.67
CA VAL A 298 -20.68 23.45 -4.57
C VAL A 298 -21.43 23.15 -5.87
N GLU A 299 -21.94 24.20 -6.55
CA GLU A 299 -22.63 24.07 -7.83
C GLU A 299 -21.69 23.89 -9.04
N SER A 300 -20.36 23.88 -8.83
CA SER A 300 -19.37 23.80 -9.92
C SER A 300 -19.45 24.95 -10.95
N ARG A 301 -20.02 26.10 -10.55
CA ARG A 301 -20.23 27.29 -11.41
C ARG A 301 -19.08 28.29 -11.37
N ALA A 302 -18.28 28.26 -10.30
CA ALA A 302 -17.12 29.13 -10.16
C ALA A 302 -15.93 28.40 -9.54
N ILE A 303 -14.74 28.76 -10.01
CA ILE A 303 -13.44 28.38 -9.46
C ILE A 303 -12.83 29.63 -8.85
N ILE A 304 -12.44 29.56 -7.58
CA ILE A 304 -11.68 30.60 -6.90
C ILE A 304 -10.21 30.15 -6.90
N ALA A 305 -9.35 30.97 -7.49
CA ALA A 305 -7.92 30.67 -7.63
C ALA A 305 -7.09 31.77 -6.97
N CYS A 306 -6.01 31.37 -6.28
CA CYS A 306 -5.05 32.29 -5.67
C CYS A 306 -3.61 32.01 -6.14
N GLY A 307 -2.71 32.93 -5.85
CA GLY A 307 -1.29 32.84 -6.21
C GLY A 307 -0.86 33.81 -7.30
N TYR A 308 -1.67 34.83 -7.60
CA TYR A 308 -1.32 35.84 -8.61
C TYR A 308 -0.27 36.82 -8.07
N PRO A 309 0.65 37.31 -8.93
CA PRO A 309 1.68 38.28 -8.54
C PRO A 309 1.15 39.64 -8.06
N ASP A 310 -0.11 39.97 -8.38
CA ASP A 310 -0.79 41.20 -7.96
C ASP A 310 -1.45 41.10 -6.58
N TYR A 311 -1.15 40.03 -5.82
CA TYR A 311 -1.70 39.74 -4.49
C TYR A 311 -3.21 39.50 -4.46
N SER A 312 -3.83 39.37 -5.64
CA SER A 312 -5.24 39.05 -5.74
C SER A 312 -5.49 37.55 -5.62
N PHE A 313 -6.73 37.22 -5.27
CA PHE A 313 -7.33 35.96 -5.70
C PHE A 313 -8.54 36.28 -6.58
N ARG A 314 -8.87 35.37 -7.50
CA ARG A 314 -9.83 35.64 -8.58
C ARG A 314 -10.93 34.60 -8.59
N VAL A 315 -12.17 35.05 -8.81
CA VAL A 315 -13.35 34.20 -9.01
C VAL A 315 -13.55 34.06 -10.52
N ILE A 316 -13.52 32.84 -11.03
CA ILE A 316 -13.55 32.50 -12.45
C ILE A 316 -14.81 31.69 -12.73
N ASP A 317 -15.56 32.09 -13.75
CA ASP A 317 -16.72 31.37 -14.26
C ASP A 317 -16.31 30.07 -14.95
N THR A 318 -16.90 28.94 -14.59
CA THR A 318 -16.49 27.63 -15.13
C THR A 318 -16.96 27.38 -16.56
N ASP A 319 -18.06 27.99 -17.00
CA ASP A 319 -18.63 27.78 -18.33
C ASP A 319 -17.88 28.61 -19.39
N THR A 320 -17.60 29.87 -19.08
CA THR A 320 -16.96 30.85 -19.98
C THR A 320 -15.44 30.99 -19.76
N ALA A 321 -14.91 30.47 -18.66
CA ALA A 321 -13.52 30.67 -18.23
C ALA A 321 -13.10 32.15 -18.08
N LYS A 322 -14.06 33.04 -17.85
CA LYS A 322 -13.80 34.48 -17.63
C LYS A 322 -13.72 34.79 -16.14
N VAL A 323 -12.84 35.72 -15.78
CA VAL A 323 -12.76 36.28 -14.43
C VAL A 323 -14.03 37.11 -14.17
N ARG A 324 -14.80 36.73 -13.16
CA ARG A 324 -15.99 37.47 -12.68
C ARG A 324 -15.62 38.56 -11.69
N GLN A 325 -14.68 38.27 -10.79
CA GLN A 325 -14.28 39.16 -9.72
C GLN A 325 -12.79 38.99 -9.40
N VAL A 326 -12.12 40.09 -9.12
CA VAL A 326 -10.76 40.14 -8.61
C VAL A 326 -10.82 40.73 -7.20
N ILE A 327 -10.27 40.04 -6.22
CA ILE A 327 -10.36 40.42 -4.81
C ILE A 327 -8.96 40.73 -4.30
N TYR A 328 -8.84 41.92 -3.71
CA TYR A 328 -7.63 42.41 -3.04
C TYR A 328 -7.90 42.54 -1.54
N GLY A 329 -6.87 42.30 -0.73
CA GLY A 329 -6.96 42.46 0.73
C GLY A 329 -5.70 42.01 1.48
N HIS A 330 -4.82 41.27 0.80
CA HIS A 330 -3.49 40.93 1.31
C HIS A 330 -2.43 41.91 0.81
N CYS A 331 -1.33 42.01 1.57
CA CYS A 331 -0.17 42.86 1.26
C CYS A 331 0.96 42.10 0.52
N ASP A 332 0.83 40.79 0.39
CA ASP A 332 1.70 39.92 -0.42
C ASP A 332 0.85 38.76 -1.01
N VAL A 333 1.47 37.87 -1.76
CA VAL A 333 0.80 36.82 -2.55
C VAL A 333 0.01 35.86 -1.66
N VAL A 334 -1.25 35.66 -2.04
CA VAL A 334 -2.15 34.68 -1.45
C VAL A 334 -1.69 33.27 -1.81
N THR A 335 -1.24 32.51 -0.82
CA THR A 335 -0.60 31.20 -0.98
C THR A 335 -1.56 30.03 -0.84
N CYS A 336 -2.70 30.22 -0.21
CA CYS A 336 -3.70 29.17 -0.03
C CYS A 336 -5.11 29.75 0.18
N LEU A 337 -6.10 28.95 -0.19
CA LEU A 337 -7.51 29.18 0.04
C LEU A 337 -8.13 27.96 0.74
N ALA A 338 -9.15 28.20 1.56
CA ALA A 338 -10.01 27.17 2.11
C ALA A 338 -11.45 27.66 2.10
N ARG A 339 -12.40 26.75 1.84
CA ARG A 339 -13.83 27.04 1.88
C ARG A 339 -14.46 26.34 3.07
N SER A 340 -15.34 27.04 3.80
CA SER A 340 -16.15 26.41 4.83
C SER A 340 -17.15 25.43 4.21
N GLU A 341 -17.31 24.27 4.83
CA GLU A 341 -18.38 23.36 4.48
C GLU A 341 -19.73 24.03 4.80
N SER A 342 -20.62 24.12 3.82
CA SER A 342 -21.91 24.78 3.91
C SER A 342 -22.91 23.96 3.08
N ASN A 343 -24.19 24.00 3.44
CA ASN A 343 -25.24 23.25 2.76
C ASN A 343 -25.44 23.73 1.30
N LEU A 344 -26.07 22.89 0.48
CA LEU A 344 -26.08 22.96 -1.00
C LEU A 344 -26.42 24.33 -1.65
N PHE A 345 -27.07 25.25 -0.93
CA PHE A 345 -27.54 26.53 -1.45
C PHE A 345 -27.19 27.73 -0.56
N SER A 346 -26.32 27.54 0.43
CA SER A 346 -25.99 28.60 1.38
C SER A 346 -24.72 29.34 1.03
N ASP A 347 -24.71 30.60 1.45
CA ASP A 347 -23.50 31.39 1.58
C ASP A 347 -22.45 30.60 2.39
N CYS A 348 -21.19 30.81 2.05
CA CYS A 348 -20.08 30.14 2.73
C CYS A 348 -18.98 31.14 3.03
N TYR A 349 -18.04 30.75 3.87
CA TYR A 349 -16.86 31.55 4.13
C TYR A 349 -15.68 31.00 3.33
N ILE A 350 -14.91 31.91 2.77
CA ILE A 350 -13.61 31.62 2.17
C ILE A 350 -12.55 32.19 3.10
N ALA A 351 -11.58 31.38 3.50
CA ALA A 351 -10.39 31.82 4.20
C ALA A 351 -9.23 31.88 3.19
N SER A 352 -8.48 32.99 3.18
CA SER A 352 -7.25 33.13 2.40
C SER A 352 -6.06 33.34 3.32
N GLY A 353 -4.94 32.68 3.01
CA GLY A 353 -3.66 32.86 3.70
C GLY A 353 -2.59 33.37 2.75
N SER A 354 -1.75 34.31 3.20
CA SER A 354 -0.75 34.99 2.37
C SER A 354 0.66 34.93 2.98
N LEU A 355 1.67 35.23 2.15
CA LEU A 355 3.07 35.43 2.56
C LEU A 355 3.24 36.60 3.55
N ASP A 356 2.27 37.52 3.62
CA ASP A 356 2.24 38.63 4.58
C ASP A 356 1.94 38.19 6.04
N CYS A 357 1.89 36.88 6.30
CA CYS A 357 1.57 36.27 7.58
C CYS A 357 0.14 36.55 8.09
N THR A 358 -0.79 36.88 7.21
CA THR A 358 -2.19 37.13 7.58
C THR A 358 -3.14 36.05 7.05
N VAL A 359 -4.28 35.92 7.74
CA VAL A 359 -5.44 35.16 7.30
C VAL A 359 -6.63 36.10 7.21
N VAL A 360 -7.32 36.11 6.08
CA VAL A 360 -8.50 36.95 5.84
C VAL A 360 -9.71 36.05 5.57
N LEU A 361 -10.84 36.39 6.19
CA LEU A 361 -12.13 35.72 5.98
C LEU A 361 -13.02 36.55 5.06
N TRP A 362 -13.62 35.87 4.09
CA TRP A 362 -14.47 36.45 3.06
C TRP A 362 -15.82 35.76 3.06
N HIS A 363 -16.88 36.53 2.84
CA HIS A 363 -18.24 35.99 2.73
C HIS A 363 -18.57 35.73 1.26
N TRP A 364 -18.78 34.48 0.87
CA TRP A 364 -19.23 34.09 -0.47
C TRP A 364 -20.76 34.12 -0.53
N ASN A 365 -21.29 34.92 -1.43
CA ASN A 365 -22.72 34.98 -1.70
C ASN A 365 -23.09 34.06 -2.88
N ALA A 366 -23.86 33.01 -2.61
CA ALA A 366 -24.19 31.99 -3.61
C ALA A 366 -25.17 32.49 -4.70
N GLN A 367 -26.02 33.46 -4.39
CA GLN A 367 -27.00 34.01 -5.34
C GLN A 367 -26.32 34.87 -6.41
N THR A 368 -25.41 35.74 -5.98
CA THR A 368 -24.64 36.64 -6.85
C THR A 368 -23.37 35.98 -7.41
N GLN A 369 -22.98 34.83 -6.84
CA GLN A 369 -21.76 34.09 -7.16
C GLN A 369 -20.51 35.00 -7.07
N SER A 370 -20.42 35.74 -5.96
CA SER A 370 -19.37 36.73 -5.71
C SER A 370 -18.99 36.78 -4.23
N ILE A 371 -17.82 37.31 -3.94
CA ILE A 371 -17.39 37.64 -2.58
C ILE A 371 -18.06 38.96 -2.17
N ALA A 372 -18.87 38.90 -1.12
CA ALA A 372 -19.56 40.03 -0.53
C ALA A 372 -18.57 40.94 0.23
N GLY A 373 -18.70 42.25 0.02
CA GLY A 373 -17.89 43.28 0.66
C GLY A 373 -18.10 44.66 0.04
N GLU A 374 -17.99 45.71 0.84
CA GLU A 374 -18.26 47.12 0.45
C GLU A 374 -17.19 47.72 -0.48
N TYR A 375 -16.06 47.04 -0.68
CA TYR A 375 -14.99 47.50 -1.59
C TYR A 375 -15.28 47.23 -3.10
N ASN A 376 -16.44 46.65 -3.44
CA ASN A 376 -16.82 46.34 -4.83
C ASN A 376 -17.59 47.46 -5.55
N VAL A 377 -17.49 48.72 -5.11
CA VAL A 377 -17.98 49.88 -5.89
C VAL A 377 -16.78 50.59 -6.50
N LEU A 378 -16.42 50.21 -7.72
CA LEU A 378 -15.60 51.08 -8.58
C LEU A 378 -16.55 51.96 -9.40
N VAL A 379 -16.43 53.27 -9.16
CA VAL A 379 -16.82 54.35 -10.08
C VAL A 379 -16.03 54.26 -11.37
#